data_AF-A0A9P6JDI5-F1
#
_entry.id   AF-A0A9P6JDI5-F1
#
_cell.length_a   1.000
_cell.length_b   1.000
_cell.length_c   1.000
_cell.angle_alpha   90.00
_cell.angle_beta   90.00
_cell.angle_gamma   90.00
#
_symmetry.space_group_name_H-M   'P 1'
#
loop_
_entity.id
_entity.type
_entity.pdbx_description
1 polymer ?
#
loop_
_entity_poly.entity_id
_entity_poly.type
_entity_poly.pdbx_seq_one_letter_code
_entity_poly.pdbx_strand_id
1 'polypeptide(L)'
;MNPSLWHPVQRQAFWEIEFTKVHLGEIDLDLKGAAGAGAGAIIDTSTSLSGLHSTTARTFNHQIGAQRHWFHKNLYTLDCPTVKHLPDLTLVFGKYNYTLQSSDYVLEIEGTC
;
A
#
# COMPACT_ATOMS: atom_id res chain seq x y z
N MET A 1 18.15 -6.51 22.07
CA MET A 1 17.70 -7.20 20.85
C MET A 1 16.23 -6.88 20.69
N ASN A 2 15.82 -6.31 19.56
CA ASN A 2 14.38 -6.13 19.29
C ASN A 2 13.78 -7.53 19.01
N PRO A 3 12.63 -7.88 19.60
CA PRO A 3 12.03 -9.19 19.37
C PRO A 3 11.58 -9.32 17.91
N SER A 4 11.83 -10.49 17.31
CA SER A 4 11.33 -10.81 15.98
C SER A 4 9.80 -10.92 15.97
N LEU A 5 9.18 -10.33 14.96
CA LEU A 5 7.73 -10.34 14.75
C LEU A 5 7.39 -11.38 13.68
N TRP A 6 6.36 -12.19 13.93
CA TRP A 6 5.95 -13.29 13.06
C TRP A 6 4.47 -13.18 12.65
N HIS A 7 4.19 -13.56 11.39
CA HIS A 7 2.85 -13.69 10.83
C HIS A 7 2.60 -15.13 10.37
N PRO A 8 1.40 -15.70 10.61
CA PRO A 8 1.04 -17.00 10.06
C PRO A 8 0.76 -16.91 8.56
N VAL A 9 1.26 -17.89 7.79
CA VAL A 9 0.92 -18.05 6.37
C VAL A 9 -0.50 -18.60 6.24
N GLN A 10 -1.35 -17.97 5.42
CA GLN A 10 -2.76 -18.36 5.24
C GLN A 10 -2.92 -19.62 4.39
N ARG A 11 -2.16 -19.73 3.28
CA ARG A 11 -2.20 -20.86 2.35
C ARG A 11 -0.81 -21.19 1.85
N GLN A 12 -0.46 -22.47 1.83
CA GLN A 12 0.81 -22.97 1.28
C GLN A 12 0.81 -23.01 -0.26
N ALA A 13 0.76 -21.82 -0.87
CA ALA A 13 0.95 -21.60 -2.30
C ALA A 13 1.81 -20.35 -2.53
N PHE A 14 1.65 -19.34 -1.68
CA PHE A 14 2.41 -18.10 -1.67
C PHE A 14 2.79 -17.74 -0.23
N TRP A 15 3.70 -16.76 -0.06
CA TRP A 15 3.91 -16.09 1.22
C TRP A 15 2.76 -15.13 1.52
N GLU A 16 1.57 -15.70 1.66
CA GLU A 16 0.32 -14.97 1.88
C GLU A 16 0.04 -14.82 3.37
N ILE A 17 -0.12 -13.58 3.83
CA ILE A 17 -0.41 -13.23 5.24
C ILE A 17 -1.71 -12.42 5.33
N GLU A 18 -2.31 -12.41 6.51
CA GLU A 18 -3.56 -11.69 6.73
C GLU A 18 -3.36 -10.17 6.73
N PHE A 19 -4.07 -9.49 5.83
CA PHE A 19 -4.08 -8.04 5.67
C PHE A 19 -5.44 -7.47 6.06
N THR A 20 -5.45 -6.72 7.17
CA THR A 20 -6.70 -6.38 7.87
C THR A 20 -7.17 -4.96 7.63
N LYS A 21 -6.24 -4.02 7.42
CA LYS A 21 -6.59 -2.60 7.36
C LYS A 21 -5.53 -1.80 6.62
N VAL A 22 -5.97 -0.73 5.96
CA VAL A 22 -5.11 0.30 5.41
C VAL A 22 -5.51 1.66 5.94
N HIS A 23 -4.51 2.48 6.28
CA HIS A 23 -4.71 3.86 6.65
C HIS A 23 -3.79 4.78 5.83
N LEU A 24 -4.35 5.81 5.21
CA LEU A 24 -3.64 6.78 4.38
C LEU A 24 -4.35 8.14 4.45
N GLY A 25 -3.86 9.02 5.31
CA GLY A 25 -4.52 10.31 5.59
C GLY A 25 -5.96 10.09 6.07
N GLU A 26 -6.93 10.67 5.37
CA GLU A 26 -8.36 10.48 5.68
C GLU A 26 -8.92 9.11 5.25
N ILE A 27 -8.16 8.32 4.49
CA ILE A 27 -8.59 6.96 4.14
C ILE A 27 -8.30 6.05 5.33
N ASP A 28 -9.37 5.42 5.81
CA ASP A 28 -9.33 4.33 6.78
C ASP A 28 -10.19 3.19 6.22
N LEU A 29 -9.54 2.16 5.67
CA LEU A 29 -10.17 1.05 4.98
C LEU A 29 -9.98 -0.24 5.77
N ASP A 30 -11.06 -0.74 6.37
CA ASP A 30 -11.12 -2.09 6.91
C ASP A 30 -11.28 -3.09 5.76
N LEU A 31 -10.40 -4.09 5.71
CA LEU A 31 -10.37 -5.14 4.70
C LEU A 31 -11.04 -6.42 5.16
N LYS A 32 -11.63 -6.44 6.36
CA LYS A 32 -12.33 -7.61 6.88
C LYS A 32 -13.62 -7.84 6.10
N GLY A 33 -13.76 -9.07 5.59
CA GLY A 33 -14.99 -9.52 4.93
C GLY A 33 -16.12 -9.81 5.92
N ALA A 34 -17.27 -10.26 5.41
CA ALA A 34 -18.45 -10.58 6.21
C ALA A 34 -18.21 -11.65 7.31
N ALA A 35 -17.19 -12.50 7.13
CA ALA A 35 -16.77 -13.52 8.10
C ALA A 35 -15.76 -12.99 9.14
N GLY A 36 -15.41 -11.69 9.11
CA GLY A 36 -14.47 -11.05 10.03
C GLY A 36 -12.99 -11.27 9.73
N ALA A 37 -12.65 -12.13 8.76
CA ALA A 37 -11.28 -12.36 8.29
C ALA A 37 -10.81 -11.22 7.37
N GLY A 38 -9.56 -10.79 7.54
CA GLY A 38 -8.91 -9.85 6.63
C GLY A 38 -8.72 -10.40 5.22
N ALA A 39 -8.33 -9.54 4.28
CA ALA A 39 -7.89 -9.94 2.96
C ALA A 39 -6.55 -10.69 3.00
N GLY A 40 -6.21 -11.39 1.92
CA GLY A 40 -4.88 -11.96 1.73
C GLY A 40 -3.93 -10.95 1.07
N ALA A 41 -2.71 -10.85 1.57
CA ALA A 41 -1.63 -10.11 0.93
C ALA A 41 -0.42 -11.02 0.71
N ILE A 42 0.12 -11.00 -0.50
CA ILE A 42 1.27 -11.82 -0.89
C ILE A 42 2.55 -10.99 -0.77
N ILE A 43 3.53 -11.51 -0.03
CA ILE A 43 4.88 -10.95 0.00
C ILE A 43 5.64 -11.50 -1.20
N ASP A 44 5.68 -10.71 -2.28
CA ASP A 44 6.21 -11.10 -3.59
C ASP A 44 7.43 -10.27 -3.99
N THR A 45 8.61 -10.89 -3.93
CA THR A 45 9.87 -10.25 -4.35
C THR A 45 10.02 -10.11 -5.87
N SER A 46 9.15 -10.74 -6.66
CA SER A 46 9.19 -10.67 -8.12
C SER A 46 8.43 -9.47 -8.71
N THR A 47 7.72 -8.71 -7.86
CA THR A 47 6.97 -7.52 -8.25
C THR A 47 7.62 -6.26 -7.67
N SER A 48 7.84 -5.24 -8.51
CA SER A 48 8.49 -3.98 -8.10
C SER A 48 7.57 -3.02 -7.34
N LEU A 49 6.26 -3.05 -7.60
CA LEU A 49 5.28 -2.11 -7.04
C LEU A 49 4.23 -2.84 -6.21
N SER A 50 3.67 -2.18 -5.20
CA SER A 50 2.54 -2.72 -4.45
C SER A 50 1.28 -2.79 -5.31
N GLY A 51 0.78 -4.00 -5.56
CA GLY A 51 -0.45 -4.24 -6.32
C GLY A 51 -1.70 -4.14 -5.44
N LEU A 52 -2.73 -3.43 -5.91
CA LEU A 52 -4.06 -3.35 -5.29
C LEU A 52 -5.15 -3.53 -6.36
N HIS A 53 -6.39 -3.81 -5.92
CA HIS A 53 -7.53 -3.76 -6.83
C HIS A 53 -7.67 -2.37 -7.45
N SER A 54 -8.03 -2.29 -8.74
CA SER A 54 -7.96 -1.06 -9.55
C SER A 54 -8.77 0.11 -8.97
N THR A 55 -9.93 -0.16 -8.37
CA THR A 55 -10.77 0.85 -7.72
C THR A 55 -10.11 1.42 -6.46
N THR A 56 -9.49 0.57 -5.65
CA THR A 56 -8.75 0.95 -4.44
C THR A 56 -7.50 1.74 -4.82
N ALA A 57 -6.72 1.25 -5.79
CA ALA A 57 -5.53 1.94 -6.29
C ALA A 57 -5.85 3.34 -6.81
N ARG A 58 -6.94 3.51 -7.57
CA ARG A 58 -7.39 4.81 -8.05
C ARG A 58 -7.77 5.76 -6.91
N THR A 59 -8.45 5.24 -5.89
CA THR A 59 -8.86 6.03 -4.72
C THR A 59 -7.65 6.51 -3.93
N PHE A 60 -6.65 5.64 -3.72
CA PHE A 60 -5.40 5.98 -3.03
C PHE A 60 -4.62 7.05 -3.78
N ASN A 61 -4.42 6.86 -5.08
CA ASN A 61 -3.71 7.83 -5.91
C ASN A 61 -4.42 9.19 -5.91
N HIS A 62 -5.75 9.20 -6.00
CA HIS A 62 -6.53 10.44 -5.90
C HIS A 62 -6.36 11.14 -4.54
N GLN A 63 -6.34 10.37 -3.44
CA GLN A 63 -6.20 10.90 -2.08
C GLN A 63 -4.87 11.63 -1.86
N ILE A 64 -3.80 11.15 -2.48
CA ILE A 64 -2.46 11.78 -2.39
C ILE A 64 -2.26 12.87 -3.45
N GLY A 65 -3.30 13.23 -4.22
CA GLY A 65 -3.22 14.24 -5.27
C GLY A 65 -2.49 13.79 -6.54
N ALA A 66 -2.18 12.50 -6.67
CA ALA A 66 -1.52 11.97 -7.86
C ALA A 66 -2.49 11.94 -9.05
N GLN A 67 -1.98 12.36 -10.20
CA GLN A 67 -2.72 12.46 -11.45
C GLN A 67 -2.35 11.31 -12.36
N ARG A 68 -3.35 10.72 -13.01
CA ARG A 68 -3.10 9.66 -13.99
C ARG A 68 -2.33 10.23 -15.18
N HIS A 69 -1.22 9.60 -15.53
CA HIS A 69 -0.41 10.00 -16.66
C HIS A 69 -1.21 9.88 -17.97
N TRP A 70 -1.06 10.88 -18.84
CA TRP A 70 -1.89 11.02 -20.04
C TRP A 70 -1.60 9.97 -21.13
N PHE A 71 -0.32 9.67 -21.38
CA PHE A 71 0.09 8.59 -22.29
C PHE A 71 -0.01 7.18 -21.69
N HIS A 72 0.34 7.02 -20.41
CA HIS A 72 0.39 5.72 -19.72
C HIS A 72 -0.71 5.62 -18.66
N LYS A 73 -1.88 5.11 -19.06
CA LYS A 73 -3.10 5.09 -18.21
C LYS A 73 -2.99 4.32 -16.89
N ASN A 74 -1.92 3.55 -16.68
CA ASN A 74 -1.68 2.79 -15.46
C ASN A 74 -0.63 3.44 -14.55
N LEU A 75 -0.04 4.56 -14.97
CA LEU A 75 0.92 5.33 -14.21
C LEU A 75 0.21 6.55 -13.58
N TYR A 76 0.57 6.86 -12.35
CA TYR A 76 0.15 8.07 -11.66
C TYR A 76 1.41 8.87 -11.29
N THR A 77 1.30 10.19 -11.39
CA THR A 77 2.41 11.14 -11.18
C THR A 77 1.96 12.28 -10.28
N LEU A 78 2.87 12.88 -9.52
CA LEU A 78 2.67 14.03 -8.66
C LEU A 78 3.87 14.99 -8.71
N ASP A 79 3.67 16.21 -8.24
CA ASP A 79 4.77 17.17 -8.14
C ASP A 79 5.71 16.75 -7.00
N CYS A 80 6.99 16.44 -7.30
CA CYS A 80 7.95 15.90 -6.32
C CYS A 80 8.06 16.71 -5.00
N PRO A 81 8.05 18.06 -5.00
CA PRO A 81 8.04 18.86 -3.78
C PRO A 81 6.85 18.59 -2.85
N THR A 82 5.76 17.99 -3.35
CA THR A 82 4.58 17.62 -2.54
C THR A 82 4.77 16.31 -1.77
N VAL A 83 5.71 15.44 -2.17
CA VAL A 83 5.95 14.13 -1.54
C VAL A 83 6.16 14.25 -0.03
N LYS A 84 6.97 15.21 0.41
CA LYS A 84 7.26 15.47 1.85
C LYS A 84 6.04 15.90 2.68
N HIS A 85 4.91 16.18 2.04
CA HIS A 85 3.66 16.60 2.68
C HIS A 85 2.56 15.55 2.56
N LEU A 86 2.82 14.42 1.90
CA LEU A 86 1.87 13.33 1.82
C LEU A 86 1.73 12.61 3.18
N PRO A 87 0.56 12.05 3.48
CA PRO A 87 0.35 11.32 4.73
C PRO A 87 1.08 9.97 4.74
N ASP A 88 1.51 9.52 5.91
CA ASP A 88 2.07 8.19 6.05
C ASP A 88 1.06 7.09 5.66
N LEU A 89 1.55 6.04 5.00
CA LEU A 89 0.78 4.86 4.64
C LEU A 89 0.98 3.79 5.70
N THR A 90 -0.07 3.44 6.45
CA THR A 90 -0.02 2.35 7.41
C THR A 90 -0.75 1.12 6.89
N LEU A 91 -0.02 0.02 6.74
CA LEU A 91 -0.51 -1.30 6.40
C LEU A 91 -0.65 -2.12 7.69
N VAL A 92 -1.81 -2.73 7.92
CA VAL A 92 -2.05 -3.52 9.14
C VAL A 92 -2.16 -4.99 8.80
N PHE A 93 -1.16 -5.76 9.19
CA PHE A 93 -1.16 -7.22 9.06
C PHE A 93 -1.50 -7.84 10.42
N GLY A 94 -2.66 -8.50 10.52
CA GLY A 94 -3.23 -8.97 11.78
C GLY A 94 -3.35 -7.86 12.83
N LYS A 95 -2.49 -7.87 13.84
CA LYS A 95 -2.46 -6.89 14.96
C LYS A 95 -1.29 -5.90 14.88
N TYR A 96 -0.50 -5.95 13.81
CA TYR A 96 0.75 -5.21 13.70
C TYR A 96 0.66 -4.16 12.60
N ASN A 97 1.10 -2.95 12.93
CA ASN A 97 1.12 -1.82 12.03
C ASN A 97 2.51 -1.68 11.39
N TYR A 98 2.52 -1.48 10.08
CA TYR A 98 3.71 -1.19 9.28
C TYR A 98 3.48 0.14 8.58
N THR A 99 4.18 1.16 9.04
CA THR A 99 4.04 2.53 8.53
C THR A 99 5.18 2.82 7.57
N LEU A 100 4.80 3.25 6.38
CA LEU A 100 5.67 3.70 5.30
C LEU A 100 5.58 5.23 5.23
N GLN A 101 6.73 5.89 5.20
CA GLN A 101 6.78 7.32 4.92
C GLN A 101 6.48 7.56 3.43
N SER A 102 6.17 8.80 3.09
CA SER A 102 5.86 9.16 1.70
C SER A 102 6.96 8.82 0.70
N SER A 103 8.23 8.93 1.11
CA SER A 103 9.39 8.52 0.31
C SER A 103 9.50 7.01 0.10
N ASP A 104 8.82 6.18 0.90
CA ASP A 104 8.88 4.72 0.79
C ASP A 104 7.87 4.18 -0.23
N TYR A 105 6.79 4.91 -0.51
CA TYR A 105 5.73 4.49 -1.44
C TYR A 105 5.59 5.37 -2.69
N VAL A 106 6.36 6.45 -2.82
CA VAL A 106 6.49 7.24 -4.05
C VAL A 106 7.88 7.03 -4.66
N LEU A 107 7.93 6.79 -5.96
CA LEU A 107 9.18 6.68 -6.71
C LEU A 107 9.52 8.01 -7.37
N GLU A 108 10.77 8.45 -7.22
CA GLU A 108 11.33 9.54 -8.01
C GLU A 108 12.23 8.95 -9.10
N ILE A 109 11.87 9.17 -10.36
CA ILE A 109 12.61 8.68 -11.53
C ILE A 109 12.86 9.86 -12.46
N GLU A 110 14.13 10.22 -12.63
CA GLU A 110 14.57 11.30 -13.53
C GLU A 110 13.84 12.64 -13.27
N GLY A 111 13.60 12.96 -11.99
CA GLY A 111 12.90 14.18 -11.57
C GLY A 111 11.38 14.13 -11.75
N THR A 112 10.82 12.96 -12.09
CA THR A 112 9.38 12.71 -12.11
C THR A 112 8.99 11.89 -10.89
N CYS A 113 8.01 12.40 -10.16
CA CYS A 113 7.19 11.69 -9.20
C CYS A 113 5.76 11.66 -9.77
#